data_AF-A0A1F3RFN9-F1
#
_entry.id   AF-A0A1F3RFN9-F1
#
_cell.length_a   1.000
_cell.length_b   1.000
_cell.length_c   1.000
_cell.angle_alpha   90.00
_cell.angle_beta   90.00
_cell.angle_gamma   90.00
#
_symmetry.space_group_name_H-M   'P 1'
#
loop_
_entity.id
_entity.type
_entity.pdbx_description
1 polymer ?
#
loop_
_entity_poly.entity_id
_entity_poly.type
_entity_poly.pdbx_seq_one_letter_code
_entity_poly.pdbx_strand_id
1 'polypeptide(L)'
;MLATTNFIIKKHSNIFIVDDNKIFALALKAYIENAFENSLITIYLFETGEKCLEKIIALKPELVILDFHLNSVSPNAADGLMVLDNIKLINTETIVIMLTSDNNIDTVLASFRHGAFDYIVKTESQFKKLNHSIANIFTNKELHFQKKELEKRNLKLIIANKERGVRIVEKEKHAAALTLANTQKEAIEKSKFLIEEKNKDITDSINYAKRIQQAKLPREKDIYASLPLSFVLFKPKDIVSGDFYWMHSLSVVKNLQSSVHSP
;
A
#
# COMPACT_ATOMS: atom_id res chain seq x y z
N MET A 1 4.89 -55.70 1.02
CA MET A 1 3.98 -54.60 1.36
C MET A 1 4.80 -53.31 1.31
N LEU A 2 5.03 -52.78 0.11
CA LEU A 2 5.83 -51.56 -0.08
C LEU A 2 4.92 -50.37 0.15
N ALA A 3 5.33 -49.46 1.03
CA ALA A 3 4.63 -48.22 1.30
C ALA A 3 4.59 -47.37 0.01
N THR A 4 3.49 -47.46 -0.73
CA THR A 4 3.16 -46.48 -1.77
C THR A 4 2.85 -45.19 -1.03
N THR A 5 3.79 -44.26 -1.05
CA THR A 5 3.50 -42.88 -0.67
C THR A 5 2.46 -42.38 -1.68
N ASN A 6 1.19 -42.43 -1.32
CA ASN A 6 0.10 -42.01 -2.21
C ASN A 6 0.19 -40.50 -2.39
N PHE A 7 0.83 -40.09 -3.49
CA PHE A 7 0.85 -38.71 -3.95
C PHE A 7 -0.57 -38.29 -4.33
N ILE A 8 -0.97 -37.07 -3.92
CA ILE A 8 -2.33 -36.56 -4.09
C ILE A 8 -2.30 -35.32 -4.99
N ILE A 9 -3.00 -35.37 -6.12
CA ILE A 9 -3.22 -34.22 -7.00
C ILE A 9 -4.42 -33.43 -6.44
N LYS A 10 -4.13 -32.27 -5.85
CA LYS A 10 -5.12 -31.44 -5.13
C LYS A 10 -6.00 -30.56 -6.00
N LYS A 11 -5.69 -30.43 -7.30
CA LYS A 11 -6.42 -29.61 -8.26
C LYS A 11 -7.07 -30.51 -9.29
N HIS A 12 -8.31 -30.19 -9.68
CA HIS A 12 -9.00 -30.90 -10.75
C HIS A 12 -8.16 -30.91 -12.03
N SER A 13 -7.76 -32.10 -12.47
CA SER A 13 -6.82 -32.30 -13.57
C SER A 13 -7.40 -33.26 -14.59
N ASN A 14 -7.49 -32.81 -15.85
CA ASN A 14 -7.95 -33.64 -16.95
C ASN A 14 -6.76 -34.38 -17.55
N ILE A 15 -6.86 -35.71 -17.63
CA ILE A 15 -5.86 -36.58 -18.25
C ILE A 15 -6.50 -37.25 -19.45
N PHE A 16 -5.82 -37.22 -20.59
CA PHE A 16 -6.23 -37.94 -21.79
C PHE A 16 -5.39 -39.20 -21.95
N ILE A 17 -6.02 -40.31 -22.31
CA ILE A 17 -5.33 -41.51 -22.79
C ILE A 17 -5.80 -41.75 -24.21
N VAL A 18 -4.86 -41.81 -25.14
CA VAL A 18 -5.11 -41.99 -26.58
C VAL A 18 -4.41 -43.25 -27.02
N ASP A 19 -5.18 -44.30 -27.26
CA ASP A 19 -4.69 -45.64 -27.62
C ASP A 19 -5.80 -46.36 -28.39
N ASP A 20 -5.47 -46.96 -29.54
CA ASP A 20 -6.45 -47.66 -30.38
C ASP A 20 -6.92 -48.99 -29.74
N ASN A 21 -6.12 -49.54 -28.82
CA ASN A 21 -6.48 -50.68 -28.02
C ASN A 21 -7.30 -50.27 -26.79
N LYS A 22 -8.61 -50.30 -26.96
CA LYS A 22 -9.58 -49.98 -25.90
C LYS A 22 -9.37 -50.76 -24.60
N ILE A 23 -9.00 -52.04 -24.68
CA ILE A 23 -8.81 -52.88 -23.49
C ILE A 23 -7.61 -52.38 -22.70
N PHE A 24 -6.51 -52.06 -23.39
CA PHE A 24 -5.32 -51.50 -22.79
C PHE A 24 -5.58 -50.11 -22.18
N ALA A 25 -6.26 -49.23 -22.91
CA ALA A 25 -6.65 -47.91 -22.42
C ALA A 25 -7.50 -47.98 -21.14
N LEU A 26 -8.45 -48.92 -21.09
CA LEU A 26 -9.28 -49.17 -19.90
C LEU A 26 -8.47 -49.70 -18.72
N ALA A 27 -7.55 -50.64 -18.96
CA ALA A 27 -6.66 -51.16 -17.92
C ALA A 27 -5.75 -50.04 -17.36
N LEU A 28 -5.22 -49.19 -18.24
CA LEU A 28 -4.40 -48.05 -17.86
C LEU A 28 -5.18 -47.02 -17.04
N LYS A 29 -6.40 -46.71 -17.45
CA LYS A 29 -7.31 -45.84 -16.70
C LYS A 29 -7.52 -46.37 -15.28
N ALA A 30 -7.91 -47.63 -15.14
CA ALA A 30 -8.17 -48.24 -13.83
C ALA A 30 -6.92 -48.24 -12.94
N TYR A 31 -5.75 -48.50 -13.52
CA TYR A 31 -4.49 -48.49 -12.80
C TYR A 31 -4.12 -47.09 -12.27
N ILE A 32 -4.28 -46.05 -13.09
CA ILE A 32 -4.01 -44.66 -12.70
C ILE A 32 -5.05 -44.21 -11.65
N GLU A 33 -6.34 -44.47 -11.86
CA GLU A 33 -7.38 -44.12 -10.90
C GLU A 33 -7.14 -44.77 -9.53
N ASN A 34 -6.70 -46.02 -9.49
CA ASN A 34 -6.35 -46.70 -8.23
C ASN A 34 -5.11 -46.09 -7.55
N ALA A 35 -4.05 -45.83 -8.32
CA ALA A 35 -2.82 -45.26 -7.78
C ALA A 35 -2.99 -43.83 -7.24
N PHE A 36 -3.96 -43.10 -7.79
CA PHE A 36 -4.27 -41.72 -7.45
C PHE A 36 -5.70 -41.57 -6.90
N GLU A 37 -6.22 -42.58 -6.18
CA GLU A 37 -7.62 -42.65 -5.72
C GLU A 37 -8.11 -41.40 -4.97
N ASN A 38 -7.23 -40.77 -4.19
CA ASN A 38 -7.55 -39.56 -3.42
C ASN A 38 -7.30 -38.25 -4.19
N SER A 39 -7.01 -38.33 -5.49
CA SER A 39 -6.69 -37.19 -6.34
C SER A 39 -7.90 -36.73 -7.14
N LEU A 40 -7.98 -35.43 -7.40
CA LEU A 40 -9.02 -34.85 -8.26
C LEU A 40 -8.64 -35.01 -9.73
N ILE A 41 -8.66 -36.23 -10.26
CA ILE A 41 -8.37 -36.51 -11.67
C ILE A 41 -9.62 -36.94 -12.41
N THR A 42 -9.75 -36.47 -13.66
CA THR A 42 -10.74 -36.99 -14.60
C THR A 42 -10.01 -37.51 -15.83
N ILE A 43 -10.16 -38.81 -16.10
CA ILE A 43 -9.50 -39.47 -17.22
C ILE A 43 -10.48 -39.66 -18.39
N TYR A 44 -10.09 -39.18 -19.57
CA TYR A 44 -10.82 -39.33 -20.82
C TYR A 44 -10.07 -40.28 -21.75
N LEU A 45 -10.80 -41.20 -22.39
CA LEU A 45 -10.24 -42.20 -23.30
C LEU A 45 -10.60 -41.86 -24.74
N PHE A 46 -9.63 -41.97 -25.64
CA PHE A 46 -9.79 -41.75 -27.06
C PHE A 46 -9.14 -42.89 -27.84
N GLU A 47 -9.90 -43.48 -28.77
CA GLU A 47 -9.41 -44.58 -29.62
C GLU A 47 -8.61 -44.08 -30.85
N THR A 48 -8.58 -42.76 -31.09
CA THR A 48 -7.94 -42.14 -32.27
C THR A 48 -7.44 -40.73 -31.92
N GLY A 49 -6.41 -40.26 -32.63
CA GLY A 49 -5.86 -38.92 -32.46
C GLY A 49 -6.86 -37.80 -32.79
N GLU A 50 -7.67 -37.97 -33.82
CA GLU A 50 -8.65 -36.98 -34.28
C GLU A 50 -9.70 -36.70 -33.20
N LYS A 51 -10.28 -37.74 -32.61
CA LYS A 51 -11.25 -37.61 -31.50
C LYS A 51 -10.62 -36.93 -30.27
N CYS A 52 -9.34 -37.19 -30.01
CA CYS A 52 -8.60 -36.52 -28.94
C CYS A 52 -8.48 -35.01 -29.24
N LEU A 53 -8.04 -34.65 -30.44
CA LEU A 53 -7.85 -33.26 -30.87
C LEU A 53 -9.17 -32.47 -30.91
N GLU A 54 -10.29 -33.09 -31.27
CA GLU A 54 -11.62 -32.45 -31.21
C GLU A 54 -11.98 -31.96 -29.80
N LYS A 55 -11.53 -32.66 -28.74
CA LYS A 55 -11.86 -32.34 -27.35
C LYS A 55 -10.80 -31.53 -26.62
N ILE A 56 -9.59 -31.41 -27.18
CA ILE A 56 -8.44 -30.87 -26.45
C ILE A 56 -8.60 -29.41 -26.05
N ILE A 57 -9.22 -28.58 -26.91
CA ILE A 57 -9.46 -27.16 -26.62
C ILE A 57 -10.53 -26.99 -25.54
N ALA A 58 -11.57 -27.84 -25.57
CA ALA A 58 -12.70 -27.75 -24.64
C ALA A 58 -12.34 -28.27 -23.25
N LEU A 59 -11.65 -29.41 -23.18
CA LEU A 59 -11.32 -30.07 -21.91
C LEU A 59 -9.94 -29.67 -21.37
N LYS A 60 -9.06 -29.10 -22.19
CA LYS A 60 -7.73 -28.58 -21.80
C LYS A 60 -6.96 -29.55 -20.88
N PRO A 61 -6.59 -30.74 -21.37
CA PRO A 61 -5.89 -31.71 -20.55
C PRO A 61 -4.55 -31.16 -20.05
N GLU A 62 -4.26 -31.44 -18.78
CA GLU A 62 -2.94 -31.14 -18.20
C GLU A 62 -1.90 -32.17 -18.63
N LEU A 63 -2.34 -33.40 -18.91
CA LEU A 63 -1.52 -34.52 -19.35
C LEU A 63 -2.24 -35.32 -20.44
N VAL A 64 -1.51 -35.69 -21.48
CA VAL A 64 -1.92 -36.66 -22.50
C VAL A 64 -0.95 -37.83 -22.46
N ILE A 65 -1.48 -39.04 -22.37
CA ILE A 65 -0.74 -40.28 -22.54
C ILE A 65 -1.11 -40.80 -23.93
N LEU A 66 -0.12 -40.86 -24.80
CA LEU A 66 -0.32 -40.99 -26.24
C LEU A 66 0.39 -42.24 -26.75
N ASP A 67 -0.36 -43.17 -27.33
CA ASP A 67 0.26 -44.27 -28.05
C ASP A 67 0.98 -43.76 -29.30
N PHE A 68 2.13 -44.35 -29.61
CA PHE A 68 2.90 -43.97 -30.79
C PHE A 68 2.25 -44.50 -32.08
N HIS A 69 1.74 -45.73 -32.05
CA HIS A 69 1.17 -46.42 -33.21
C HIS A 69 -0.36 -46.38 -33.20
N LEU A 70 -0.96 -45.19 -33.34
CA LEU A 70 -2.42 -45.01 -33.34
C LEU A 70 -3.13 -45.47 -34.64
N ASN A 71 -2.35 -45.75 -35.67
CA ASN A 71 -2.76 -45.85 -37.06
C ASN A 71 -2.65 -47.28 -37.61
N SER A 72 -2.93 -48.28 -36.77
CA SER A 72 -2.96 -49.72 -37.10
C SER A 72 -3.91 -50.11 -38.24
N VAL A 73 -4.80 -49.20 -38.67
CA VAL A 73 -5.93 -49.51 -39.55
C VAL A 73 -5.99 -48.65 -40.83
N SER A 74 -5.17 -47.60 -40.99
CA SER A 74 -5.19 -46.77 -42.22
C SER A 74 -3.86 -46.08 -42.56
N PRO A 75 -3.38 -46.16 -43.83
CA PRO A 75 -2.13 -45.54 -44.28
C PRO A 75 -2.05 -44.01 -44.19
N ASN A 76 -3.21 -43.32 -44.09
CA ASN A 76 -3.32 -41.87 -44.04
C ASN A 76 -3.61 -41.31 -42.64
N ALA A 77 -3.71 -42.16 -41.61
CA ALA A 77 -3.99 -41.71 -40.25
C ALA A 77 -2.74 -41.09 -39.62
N ALA A 78 -2.93 -40.03 -38.83
CA ALA A 78 -1.85 -39.34 -38.13
C ALA A 78 -1.14 -40.30 -37.17
N ASP A 79 0.19 -40.42 -37.30
CA ASP A 79 0.99 -41.16 -36.31
C ASP A 79 1.01 -40.38 -34.97
N GLY A 80 1.29 -41.06 -33.86
CA GLY A 80 1.35 -40.43 -32.54
C GLY A 80 2.21 -39.14 -32.50
N LEU A 81 3.28 -39.03 -33.29
CA LEU A 81 4.08 -37.82 -33.46
C LEU A 81 3.30 -36.66 -34.09
N MET A 82 2.49 -36.93 -35.13
CA MET A 82 1.64 -35.89 -35.72
C MET A 82 0.59 -35.41 -34.71
N VAL A 83 0.04 -36.32 -33.92
CA VAL A 83 -0.92 -35.96 -32.86
C VAL A 83 -0.21 -35.12 -31.78
N LEU A 84 1.00 -35.52 -31.36
CA LEU A 84 1.85 -34.75 -30.45
C LEU A 84 2.10 -33.33 -30.97
N ASP A 85 2.50 -33.17 -32.24
CA ASP A 85 2.74 -31.85 -32.84
C ASP A 85 1.49 -30.97 -32.78
N ASN A 86 0.32 -31.53 -33.14
CA ASN A 86 -0.94 -30.81 -33.07
C ASN A 86 -1.30 -30.41 -31.62
N ILE A 87 -1.07 -31.30 -30.64
CA ILE A 87 -1.28 -30.97 -29.22
C ILE A 87 -0.40 -29.78 -28.82
N LYS A 88 0.88 -29.79 -29.22
CA LYS A 88 1.84 -28.74 -28.85
C LYS A 88 1.59 -27.43 -29.57
N LEU A 89 1.08 -27.46 -30.81
CA LEU A 89 0.62 -26.28 -31.53
C LEU A 89 -0.60 -25.63 -30.84
N ILE A 90 -1.53 -26.43 -30.33
CA ILE A 90 -2.72 -25.94 -29.63
C ILE A 90 -2.36 -25.41 -28.24
N ASN A 91 -1.55 -26.16 -27.49
CA ASN A 91 -1.12 -25.78 -26.16
C ASN A 91 0.25 -26.36 -25.82
N THR A 92 1.27 -25.51 -25.81
CA THR A 92 2.64 -25.88 -25.45
C THR A 92 2.78 -26.36 -24.01
N GLU A 93 1.86 -25.99 -23.11
CA GLU A 93 1.87 -26.40 -21.70
C GLU A 93 1.27 -27.79 -21.46
N THR A 94 0.53 -28.36 -22.42
CA THR A 94 -0.01 -29.72 -22.26
C THR A 94 1.14 -30.73 -22.25
N ILE A 95 1.26 -31.47 -21.17
CA ILE A 95 2.31 -32.47 -20.99
C ILE A 95 1.92 -33.72 -21.76
N VAL A 96 2.86 -34.30 -22.52
CA VAL A 96 2.59 -35.50 -23.31
C VAL A 96 3.59 -36.58 -22.95
N ILE A 97 3.11 -37.75 -22.54
CA ILE A 97 3.92 -38.96 -22.34
C ILE A 97 3.62 -39.91 -23.50
N MET A 98 4.66 -40.30 -24.23
CA MET A 98 4.51 -41.31 -25.28
C MET A 98 4.53 -42.71 -24.67
N LEU A 99 3.58 -43.56 -25.07
CA LEU A 99 3.59 -45.00 -24.83
C LEU A 99 3.82 -45.72 -26.14
N THR A 100 4.66 -46.76 -26.16
CA THR A 100 4.86 -47.56 -27.38
C THR A 100 5.45 -48.92 -27.10
N SER A 101 5.18 -49.88 -27.99
CA SER A 101 5.76 -51.23 -27.94
C SER A 101 7.18 -51.29 -28.50
N ASP A 102 7.62 -50.28 -29.24
CA ASP A 102 8.98 -50.18 -29.79
C ASP A 102 9.97 -49.64 -28.73
N ASN A 103 11.21 -50.09 -28.75
CA ASN A 103 12.30 -49.58 -27.91
C ASN A 103 13.42 -48.92 -28.74
N ASN A 104 13.18 -48.65 -30.01
CA ASN A 104 14.12 -48.01 -30.91
C ASN A 104 14.48 -46.59 -30.42
N ILE A 105 15.79 -46.35 -30.32
CA ILE A 105 16.38 -45.07 -29.90
C ILE A 105 15.94 -43.92 -30.83
N ASP A 106 15.82 -44.16 -32.14
CA ASP A 106 15.41 -43.13 -33.09
C ASP A 106 13.99 -42.63 -32.80
N THR A 107 13.08 -43.55 -32.48
CA THR A 107 11.70 -43.27 -32.09
C THR A 107 11.63 -42.47 -30.78
N VAL A 108 12.48 -42.81 -29.81
CA VAL A 108 12.63 -42.08 -28.54
C VAL A 108 13.11 -40.65 -28.80
N LEU A 109 14.19 -40.50 -29.57
CA LEU A 109 14.78 -39.19 -29.87
C LEU A 109 13.80 -38.31 -30.67
N ALA A 110 13.09 -38.88 -31.64
CA ALA A 110 12.04 -38.19 -32.38
C ALA A 110 10.96 -37.66 -31.43
N SER A 111 10.45 -38.51 -30.53
CA SER A 111 9.42 -38.12 -29.56
C SER A 111 9.82 -36.89 -28.73
N PHE A 112 11.04 -36.87 -28.21
CA PHE A 112 11.55 -35.72 -27.44
C PHE A 112 11.74 -34.47 -28.28
N ARG A 113 12.22 -34.61 -29.53
CA ARG A 113 12.37 -33.47 -30.44
C ARG A 113 11.05 -32.79 -30.78
N HIS A 114 9.96 -33.55 -30.79
CA HIS A 114 8.59 -33.05 -31.00
C HIS A 114 7.93 -32.55 -29.68
N GLY A 115 8.66 -32.57 -28.56
CA GLY A 115 8.23 -31.98 -27.30
C GLY A 115 7.48 -32.93 -26.35
N ALA A 116 7.59 -34.24 -26.55
CA ALA A 116 7.19 -35.20 -25.52
C ALA A 116 7.96 -34.93 -24.21
N PHE A 117 7.26 -35.05 -23.09
CA PHE A 117 7.85 -34.89 -21.76
C PHE A 117 8.57 -36.16 -21.32
N ASP A 118 8.00 -37.32 -21.64
CA ASP A 118 8.56 -38.62 -21.30
C ASP A 118 8.15 -39.66 -22.34
N TYR A 119 8.86 -40.78 -22.36
CA TYR A 119 8.66 -41.90 -23.27
C TYR A 119 8.75 -43.21 -22.49
N ILE A 120 7.72 -44.04 -22.61
CA ILE A 120 7.58 -45.29 -21.84
C ILE A 120 7.31 -46.46 -22.79
N VAL A 121 8.20 -47.46 -22.73
CA VAL A 121 8.03 -48.72 -23.48
C VAL A 121 6.98 -49.60 -22.79
N LYS A 122 6.03 -50.11 -23.57
CA LYS A 122 4.94 -51.02 -23.17
C LYS A 122 5.53 -52.37 -22.76
N THR A 123 5.87 -52.48 -21.48
CA THR A 123 6.47 -53.64 -20.82
C THR A 123 5.70 -53.94 -19.55
N GLU A 124 6.00 -55.04 -18.86
CA GLU A 124 5.39 -55.35 -17.55
C GLU A 124 5.57 -54.24 -16.51
N SER A 125 6.64 -53.43 -16.65
CA SER A 125 6.95 -52.32 -15.75
C SER A 125 6.30 -50.98 -16.12
N GLN A 126 5.61 -50.89 -17.27
CA GLN A 126 5.11 -49.64 -17.84
C GLN A 126 4.22 -48.86 -16.86
N PHE A 127 3.36 -49.59 -16.13
CA PHE A 127 2.35 -49.01 -15.26
C PHE A 127 3.03 -48.29 -14.09
N LYS A 128 4.03 -48.94 -13.48
CA LYS A 128 4.84 -48.36 -12.41
C LYS A 128 5.64 -47.15 -12.90
N LYS A 129 6.27 -47.25 -14.08
CA LYS A 129 7.04 -46.14 -14.69
C LYS A 129 6.13 -44.94 -14.96
N LEU A 130 4.94 -45.19 -15.48
CA LEU A 130 3.97 -44.16 -15.78
C LEU A 130 3.50 -43.44 -14.51
N ASN A 131 3.14 -44.19 -13.46
CA ASN A 131 2.77 -43.57 -12.18
C ASN A 131 3.88 -42.69 -11.61
N HIS A 132 5.13 -43.15 -11.70
CA HIS A 132 6.27 -42.35 -11.26
C HIS A 132 6.39 -41.05 -12.07
N SER A 133 6.27 -41.15 -13.39
CA SER A 133 6.31 -39.99 -14.28
C SER A 133 5.18 -39.00 -13.98
N ILE A 134 3.93 -39.49 -13.84
CA ILE A 134 2.76 -38.71 -13.45
C ILE A 134 2.99 -38.00 -12.11
N ALA A 135 3.43 -38.74 -11.07
CA ALA A 135 3.68 -38.16 -9.76
C ALA A 135 4.74 -37.04 -9.83
N ASN A 136 5.83 -37.25 -10.56
CA ASN A 136 6.88 -36.24 -10.74
C ASN A 136 6.36 -34.99 -11.45
N ILE A 137 5.58 -35.16 -12.53
CA ILE A 137 4.96 -34.06 -13.27
C ILE A 137 4.13 -33.18 -12.34
N PHE A 138 3.18 -33.78 -11.63
CA PHE A 138 2.25 -33.03 -10.79
C PHE A 138 2.94 -32.47 -9.54
N THR A 139 3.94 -33.16 -8.98
CA THR A 139 4.77 -32.63 -7.88
C THR A 139 5.52 -31.37 -8.30
N ASN A 140 6.20 -31.41 -9.44
CA ASN A 140 6.97 -30.26 -9.93
C ASN A 140 6.07 -29.07 -10.28
N LYS A 141 4.89 -29.34 -10.84
CA LYS A 141 3.90 -28.30 -11.15
C LYS A 141 3.37 -27.62 -9.89
N GLU A 142 3.05 -28.40 -8.86
CA GLU A 142 2.61 -27.90 -7.56
C GLU A 142 3.72 -27.06 -6.89
N LEU A 143 4.97 -27.55 -6.90
CA LEU A 143 6.12 -26.83 -6.38
C LEU A 143 6.32 -25.48 -7.07
N HIS A 144 6.22 -25.44 -8.40
CA HIS A 144 6.35 -24.21 -9.17
C HIS A 144 5.24 -23.21 -8.84
N PHE A 145 4.01 -23.69 -8.68
CA PHE A 145 2.88 -22.85 -8.26
C PHE A 145 3.10 -22.24 -6.87
N GLN A 146 3.51 -23.06 -5.89
CA GLN A 146 3.80 -22.58 -4.54
C GLN A 146 4.92 -21.54 -4.52
N LYS A 147 5.97 -21.74 -5.33
CA LYS A 147 7.07 -20.78 -5.45
C LYS A 147 6.60 -19.42 -5.98
N LYS A 148 5.77 -19.40 -7.03
CA LYS A 148 5.17 -18.17 -7.57
C LYS A 148 4.31 -17.43 -6.54
N GLU A 149 3.50 -18.17 -5.78
CA GLU A 149 2.68 -17.59 -4.72
C GLU A 149 3.53 -17.01 -3.58
N LEU A 150 4.62 -17.71 -3.21
CA LEU A 150 5.56 -17.21 -2.22
C LEU A 150 6.27 -15.93 -2.68
N GLU A 151 6.74 -15.88 -3.93
CA GLU A 151 7.35 -14.68 -4.52
C GLU A 151 6.38 -13.49 -4.50
N LYS A 152 5.11 -13.71 -4.86
CA LYS A 152 4.06 -12.69 -4.79
C LYS A 152 3.82 -12.20 -3.36
N ARG A 153 3.81 -13.10 -2.38
CA ARG A 153 3.68 -12.74 -0.95
C ARG A 153 4.89 -11.92 -0.47
N ASN A 154 6.10 -12.31 -0.85
CA ASN A 154 7.32 -11.58 -0.50
C ASN A 154 7.34 -10.16 -1.09
N LEU A 155 6.93 -9.99 -2.35
CA LEU A 155 6.81 -8.67 -2.97
C LEU A 155 5.85 -7.76 -2.20
N LYS A 156 4.68 -8.28 -1.79
CA LYS A 156 3.72 -7.54 -0.96
C LYS A 156 4.32 -7.09 0.38
N LEU A 157 5.08 -7.97 1.03
CA LEU A 157 5.74 -7.65 2.31
C LEU A 157 6.80 -6.57 2.15
N ILE A 158 7.61 -6.62 1.09
CA ILE A 158 8.63 -5.61 0.79
C ILE A 158 7.98 -4.23 0.62
N ILE A 159 6.90 -4.14 -0.16
CA ILE A 159 6.16 -2.90 -0.38
C ILE A 159 5.59 -2.37 0.94
N ALA A 160 4.90 -3.23 1.71
CA ALA A 160 4.31 -2.84 2.99
C ALA A 160 5.36 -2.34 3.99
N ASN A 161 6.54 -2.97 4.04
CA ASN A 161 7.64 -2.54 4.89
C ASN A 161 8.21 -1.19 4.45
N LYS A 162 8.36 -0.97 3.13
CA LYS A 162 8.82 0.31 2.58
C LYS A 162 7.86 1.45 2.94
N GLU A 163 6.56 1.24 2.80
CA GLU A 163 5.53 2.22 3.19
C GLU A 163 5.52 2.50 4.70
N ARG A 164 5.72 1.48 5.54
CA ARG A 164 5.88 1.69 6.98
C ARG A 164 7.09 2.56 7.30
N GLY A 165 8.22 2.37 6.61
CA GLY A 165 9.41 3.21 6.76
C GLY A 165 9.11 4.69 6.48
N VAL A 166 8.42 5.00 5.37
CA VAL A 166 8.03 6.38 5.03
C VAL A 166 7.15 6.99 6.13
N ARG A 167 6.13 6.26 6.59
CA ARG A 167 5.23 6.73 7.66
C ARG A 167 5.95 7.02 8.98
N ILE A 168 7.00 6.25 9.32
CA ILE A 168 7.79 6.49 10.53
C ILE A 168 8.52 7.83 10.41
N VAL A 169 9.19 8.08 9.28
CA VAL A 169 9.91 9.35 9.04
C VAL A 169 8.97 10.55 9.06
N GLU A 170 7.77 10.44 8.48
CA GLU A 170 6.76 11.51 8.53
C GLU A 170 6.30 11.81 9.95
N LYS A 171 6.06 10.77 10.75
CA LYS A 171 5.68 10.93 12.16
C LYS A 171 6.79 11.59 12.99
N GLU A 172 8.05 11.22 12.76
CA GLU A 172 9.20 11.83 13.42
C GLU A 172 9.33 13.32 13.07
N LYS A 173 9.20 13.67 11.78
CA LYS A 173 9.19 15.08 11.34
C LYS A 173 8.06 15.87 11.97
N HIS A 174 6.86 15.30 12.03
CA HIS A 174 5.70 15.96 12.63
C HIS A 174 5.89 16.17 14.14
N ALA A 175 6.41 15.17 14.85
CA ALA A 175 6.73 15.28 16.27
C ALA A 175 7.78 16.38 16.54
N ALA A 176 8.83 16.44 15.72
CA ALA A 176 9.86 17.48 15.84
C ALA A 176 9.29 18.89 15.60
N ALA A 177 8.42 19.06 14.60
CA ALA A 177 7.75 20.33 14.32
C ALA A 177 6.83 20.76 15.48
N LEU A 178 6.11 19.82 16.10
CA LEU A 178 5.24 20.10 17.23
C LEU A 178 6.04 20.56 18.46
N THR A 179 7.16 19.89 18.76
CA THR A 179 8.07 20.30 19.84
C THR A 179 8.59 21.72 19.62
N LEU A 180 9.01 22.05 18.39
CA LEU A 180 9.47 23.40 18.06
C LEU A 180 8.35 24.45 18.20
N ALA A 181 7.14 24.15 17.76
CA ALA A 181 6.00 25.05 17.89
C ALA A 181 5.68 25.33 19.36
N ASN A 182 5.75 24.31 20.22
CA ASN A 182 5.51 24.46 21.66
C ASN A 182 6.59 25.33 22.33
N THR A 183 7.88 25.12 22.02
CA THR A 183 8.95 25.95 22.60
C THR A 183 8.87 27.40 22.14
N GLN A 184 8.50 27.65 20.88
CA GLN A 184 8.25 29.01 20.38
C GLN A 184 7.07 29.67 21.10
N LYS A 185 5.98 28.92 21.33
CA LYS A 185 4.81 29.42 22.06
C LYS A 185 5.19 29.84 23.48
N GLU A 186 5.94 29.01 24.20
CA GLU A 186 6.42 29.34 25.56
C GLU A 186 7.29 30.60 25.57
N ALA A 187 8.19 30.76 24.60
CA ALA A 187 9.00 31.97 24.46
C ALA A 187 8.17 33.22 24.17
N ILE A 188 7.14 33.10 23.31
CA ILE A 188 6.20 34.19 23.00
C ILE A 188 5.39 34.57 24.25
N GLU A 189 4.91 33.59 25.02
CA GLU A 189 4.16 33.85 26.25
C GLU A 189 5.01 34.60 27.28
N LYS A 190 6.28 34.21 27.46
CA LYS A 190 7.23 34.94 28.32
C LYS A 190 7.47 36.37 27.84
N SER A 191 7.67 36.54 26.53
CA SER A 191 7.87 37.88 25.94
C SER A 191 6.62 38.76 26.12
N LYS A 192 5.43 38.20 25.92
CA LYS A 192 4.16 38.89 26.13
C LYS A 192 3.99 39.35 27.57
N PHE A 193 4.28 38.49 28.54
CA PHE A 193 4.22 38.83 29.97
C PHE A 193 5.12 40.02 30.30
N LEU A 194 6.38 40.01 29.84
CA LEU A 194 7.31 41.12 30.04
C LEU A 194 6.83 42.43 29.42
N ILE A 195 6.24 42.38 28.21
CA ILE A 195 5.67 43.54 27.54
C ILE A 195 4.49 44.11 28.33
N GLU A 196 3.62 43.26 28.86
CA GLU A 196 2.47 43.68 29.68
C GLU A 196 2.93 44.36 30.98
N GLU A 197 3.95 43.81 31.65
CA GLU A 197 4.55 44.42 32.84
C GLU A 197 5.14 45.81 32.51
N LYS A 198 5.92 45.92 31.44
CA LYS A 198 6.49 47.20 31.00
C LYS A 198 5.44 48.22 30.59
N ASN A 199 4.39 47.79 29.89
CA ASN A 199 3.29 48.67 29.52
C ASN A 199 2.56 49.21 30.76
N LYS A 200 2.41 48.38 31.81
CA LYS A 200 1.86 48.82 33.09
C LYS A 200 2.74 49.88 33.75
N ASP A 201 4.05 49.63 33.86
CA ASP A 201 5.01 50.59 34.45
C ASP A 201 4.99 51.95 33.72
N ILE A 202 4.97 51.92 32.39
CA ILE A 202 4.86 53.11 31.54
C ILE A 202 3.55 53.84 31.81
N THR A 203 2.44 53.10 31.84
CA THR A 203 1.10 53.67 32.07
C THR A 203 1.00 54.31 33.46
N ASP A 204 1.54 53.66 34.49
CA ASP A 204 1.58 54.19 35.86
C ASP A 204 2.45 55.47 35.95
N SER A 205 3.57 55.50 35.21
CA SER A 205 4.42 56.68 35.10
C SER A 205 3.71 57.85 34.42
N ILE A 206 2.95 57.58 33.35
CA ILE A 206 2.14 58.59 32.66
C ILE A 206 1.01 59.10 33.57
N ASN A 207 0.34 58.21 34.30
CA ASN A 207 -0.68 58.59 35.29
C ASN A 207 -0.10 59.41 36.45
N TYR A 208 1.12 59.10 36.88
CA TYR A 208 1.83 59.91 37.87
C TYR A 208 2.12 61.33 37.34
N ALA A 209 2.59 61.47 36.10
CA ALA A 209 2.77 62.77 35.46
C ALA A 209 1.45 63.55 35.36
N LYS A 210 0.33 62.88 35.08
CA LYS A 210 -1.02 63.49 35.11
C LYS A 210 -1.36 64.09 36.47
N ARG A 211 -1.07 63.37 37.56
CA ARG A 211 -1.32 63.86 38.93
C ARG A 211 -0.50 65.12 39.24
N ILE A 212 0.77 65.15 38.83
CA ILE A 212 1.61 66.34 38.97
C ILE A 212 1.04 67.50 38.16
N GLN A 213 0.65 67.25 36.90
CA GLN A 213 0.04 68.27 36.03
C GLN A 213 -1.21 68.86 36.69
N GLN A 214 -2.12 68.02 37.18
CA GLN A 214 -3.34 68.47 37.86
C GLN A 214 -3.07 69.25 39.15
N ALA A 215 -2.05 68.87 39.93
CA ALA A 215 -1.67 69.59 41.14
C ALA A 215 -1.05 70.96 40.86
N LYS A 216 -0.47 71.17 39.67
CA LYS A 216 0.08 72.45 39.23
C LYS A 216 -0.96 73.38 38.61
N LEU A 217 -2.02 72.83 38.02
CA LEU A 217 -3.09 73.64 37.42
C LEU A 217 -3.96 74.29 38.52
N PRO A 218 -4.41 75.54 38.34
CA PRO A 218 -5.31 76.20 39.29
C PRO A 218 -6.65 75.46 39.37
N ARG A 219 -7.25 75.37 40.56
CA ARG A 219 -8.56 74.72 40.72
C ARG A 219 -9.64 75.60 40.10
N GLU A 220 -10.55 75.00 39.35
CA GLU A 220 -11.65 75.71 38.70
C GLU A 220 -12.46 76.58 39.67
N LYS A 221 -12.66 76.12 40.92
CA LYS A 221 -13.33 76.91 41.97
C LYS A 221 -12.63 78.24 42.26
N ASP A 222 -11.29 78.24 42.29
CA ASP A 222 -10.50 79.43 42.56
C ASP A 222 -10.56 80.40 41.36
N ILE A 223 -10.60 79.84 40.13
CA ILE A 223 -10.80 80.59 38.88
C ILE A 223 -12.16 81.26 38.87
N TYR A 224 -13.25 80.52 39.08
CA TYR A 224 -14.60 81.05 39.02
C TYR A 224 -14.96 81.97 40.20
N ALA A 225 -14.28 81.84 41.34
CA ALA A 225 -14.40 82.81 42.42
C ALA A 225 -13.82 84.19 42.04
N SER A 226 -12.76 84.20 41.23
CA SER A 226 -12.10 85.44 40.78
C SER A 226 -12.70 85.99 39.49
N LEU A 227 -13.18 85.12 38.60
CA LEU A 227 -13.74 85.44 37.28
C LEU A 227 -15.05 84.67 37.06
N PRO A 228 -16.18 85.16 37.61
CA PRO A 228 -17.44 84.41 37.63
C PRO A 228 -18.07 84.17 36.26
N LEU A 229 -17.77 85.01 35.27
CA LEU A 229 -18.27 84.91 33.87
C LEU A 229 -17.20 84.38 32.92
N SER A 230 -16.41 83.39 33.35
CA SER A 230 -15.37 82.74 32.54
C SER A 230 -15.60 81.24 32.42
N PHE A 231 -14.91 80.59 31.48
CA PHE A 231 -14.86 79.12 31.38
C PHE A 231 -13.45 78.67 30.99
N VAL A 232 -13.06 77.48 31.45
CA VAL A 232 -11.80 76.82 31.06
C VAL A 232 -12.12 75.60 30.22
N LEU A 233 -11.58 75.53 28.99
CA LEU A 233 -11.70 74.37 28.12
C LEU A 233 -10.38 73.62 28.06
N PHE A 234 -10.27 72.53 28.83
CA PHE A 234 -9.07 71.67 28.85
C PHE A 234 -9.42 70.26 28.41
N LYS A 235 -9.01 69.88 27.19
CA LYS A 235 -9.31 68.58 26.55
C LYS A 235 -8.03 67.90 26.06
N PRO A 236 -7.32 67.15 26.91
CA PRO A 236 -6.15 66.39 26.47
C PRO A 236 -6.53 65.30 25.45
N LYS A 237 -5.66 65.04 24.47
CA LYS A 237 -5.83 63.96 23.48
C LYS A 237 -5.59 62.57 24.07
N ASP A 238 -4.64 62.46 25.00
CA ASP A 238 -4.25 61.23 25.70
C ASP A 238 -4.33 61.44 27.23
N ILE A 239 -3.68 60.57 28.03
CA ILE A 239 -3.77 60.60 29.50
C ILE A 239 -3.24 61.91 30.11
N VAL A 240 -2.19 62.51 29.51
CA VAL A 240 -1.55 63.76 29.94
C VAL A 240 -1.60 64.78 28.79
N SER A 241 -1.89 66.05 29.09
CA SER A 241 -1.83 67.13 28.08
C SER A 241 -0.42 67.69 27.92
N GLY A 242 -0.09 68.21 26.74
CA GLY A 242 1.08 69.10 26.58
C GLY A 242 0.85 70.53 27.08
N ASP A 243 -0.41 70.94 27.21
CA ASP A 243 -0.80 72.32 27.51
C ASP A 243 -0.95 72.59 29.02
N PHE A 244 -0.62 73.80 29.45
CA PHE A 244 -0.75 74.27 30.83
C PHE A 244 -1.34 75.68 30.89
N TYR A 245 -2.18 75.94 31.89
CA TYR A 245 -2.72 77.28 32.17
C TYR A 245 -2.54 77.63 33.65
N TRP A 246 -2.42 78.91 33.98
CA TRP A 246 -2.20 79.40 35.34
C TRP A 246 -3.00 80.69 35.60
N MET A 247 -3.30 80.97 36.87
CA MET A 247 -4.01 82.19 37.28
C MET A 247 -3.51 82.63 38.66
N HIS A 248 -3.33 83.94 38.86
CA HIS A 248 -2.92 84.52 40.13
C HIS A 248 -3.75 85.78 40.43
N SER A 249 -4.29 85.88 41.64
CA SER A 249 -5.04 87.07 42.08
C SER A 249 -4.07 88.10 42.68
N LEU A 250 -4.05 89.31 42.12
CA LEU A 250 -3.26 90.41 42.66
C LEU A 250 -4.07 91.16 43.74
N SER A 251 -3.60 91.12 44.98
CA SER A 251 -4.18 91.90 46.08
C SER A 251 -3.76 93.38 45.95
N VAL A 252 -4.71 94.28 45.69
CA VAL A 252 -4.44 95.72 45.74
C VAL A 252 -4.50 96.18 47.20
N VAL A 253 -3.35 96.48 47.80
CA VAL A 253 -3.28 97.14 49.12
C VAL A 253 -3.76 98.59 48.95
N LYS A 254 -4.97 98.91 49.43
CA LYS A 254 -5.44 100.29 49.55
C LYS A 254 -4.86 100.91 50.83
N ASN A 255 -3.80 101.71 50.71
CA ASN A 255 -3.48 102.71 51.72
C ASN A 255 -4.39 103.94 51.52
N LEU A 256 -5.22 104.24 52.51
CA LEU A 256 -5.97 105.48 52.65
C LEU A 256 -5.45 106.21 53.88
N GLN A 257 -4.75 107.34 53.69
CA GLN A 257 -4.89 108.55 54.53
C GLN A 257 -4.12 109.78 53.98
N SER A 258 -4.90 110.81 53.63
CA SER A 258 -4.76 112.26 53.86
C SER A 258 -3.41 113.00 53.72
N SER A 259 -3.39 114.05 52.90
CA SER A 259 -3.14 115.43 53.36
C SER A 259 -3.33 116.47 52.24
N VAL A 260 -4.39 117.28 52.33
CA VAL A 260 -4.40 118.66 51.81
C VAL A 260 -5.00 119.55 52.91
N HIS A 261 -4.12 120.17 53.68
CA HIS A 261 -4.36 121.50 54.26
C HIS A 261 -3.04 122.28 54.24
N SER A 262 -3.16 123.49 53.71
CA SER A 262 -2.13 124.37 53.18
C SER A 262 -1.60 125.36 54.24
N PRO A 263 -0.82 126.37 53.85
CA PRO A 263 -1.42 127.65 53.45
C PRO A 263 -1.39 127.93 51.95
#